data_AF-A0AAD7W4X2-F1
#
_entry.id   AF-A0AAD7W4X2-F1
#
_cell.length_a   1.000
_cell.length_b   1.000
_cell.length_c   1.000
_cell.angle_alpha   90.00
_cell.angle_beta   90.00
_cell.angle_gamma   90.00
#
_symmetry.space_group_name_H-M   'P 1'
#
loop_
_entity.id
_entity.type
_entity.pdbx_description
1 polymer ?
#
loop_
_entity_poly.entity_id
_entity_poly.type
_entity_poly.pdbx_seq_one_letter_code
_entity_poly.pdbx_strand_id
1 'polypeptide(L)'
;MEAYEGFKRDRLEDEKPKTQFHDKMTKKRLKMFSDIRKKPSASNPNKVILQADRKLFAHMVLVAESRHLQMSDVLSHPLGPLPWALANGDGTLRKTNKAVLARELEKQVLPAEIIPGPSATIIDGMSLVQKMKGNDQTFSQRAASALTQILHEGARSQRIDVVFDVYQEDSIKNAERGNRECTTGIQFRNIAPGHRIQQWRKFLSSSANKANLIRFLVAEWKTPKLRERLNDKQLYVTSEESCLHITKDQWAEVASLQSNQEEADTRMILHAAHAAEEGYSAVVVTADDTDVLLLWLAFSADISCPLFQNCGTKNRVWYLDITKLRQALGDCVCNAVIGMYAYTGCDTLSAFAGRGKLRALKLIMRSEHFQEVFHMLGQSGELSMDLFKKLQAFTCKLYTASTTTEDINTARHQLFCAQCGELESSQLPPCESSATSACPKPSQAWLGQK
;
A
#
# COMPACT_ATOMS: atom_id res chain seq x y z
N MET A 1 31.20 23.76 1.60
CA MET A 1 32.61 24.15 1.71
C MET A 1 32.78 25.67 1.61
N GLU A 2 32.31 26.34 0.55
CA GLU A 2 32.46 27.80 0.36
C GLU A 2 32.01 28.68 1.55
N ALA A 3 30.91 28.33 2.22
CA ALA A 3 30.39 29.13 3.33
C ALA A 3 31.32 29.12 4.57
N TYR A 4 32.06 28.02 4.76
CA TYR A 4 33.04 27.85 5.85
C TYR A 4 34.37 28.52 5.50
N GLU A 5 34.84 28.32 4.27
CA GLU A 5 36.02 29.00 3.70
C GLU A 5 35.88 30.53 3.80
N GLY A 6 34.72 31.08 3.44
CA GLY A 6 34.45 32.51 3.58
C GLY A 6 34.44 32.99 5.03
N PHE A 7 33.89 32.21 5.96
CA PHE A 7 33.90 32.56 7.40
C PHE A 7 35.33 32.58 7.95
N LYS A 8 36.14 31.57 7.58
CA LYS A 8 37.52 31.43 8.02
C LYS A 8 38.36 32.61 7.52
N ARG A 9 38.23 32.96 6.25
CA ARG A 9 38.90 34.11 5.64
C ARG A 9 38.52 35.43 6.31
N ASP A 10 37.22 35.72 6.42
CA ASP A 10 36.75 37.05 6.84
C ASP A 10 36.87 37.31 8.35
N ARG A 11 37.06 36.27 9.18
CA ARG A 11 37.07 36.39 10.65
C ARG A 11 38.24 35.76 11.39
N LEU A 12 38.98 34.83 10.78
CA LEU A 12 40.00 34.04 11.48
C LEU A 12 41.40 34.14 10.85
N GLU A 13 41.51 34.26 9.53
CA GLU A 13 42.80 34.14 8.83
C GLU A 13 43.45 35.47 8.45
N ASP A 14 42.67 36.53 8.23
CA ASP A 14 43.23 37.86 7.94
C ASP A 14 43.79 38.51 9.23
N GLU A 15 45.03 39.04 9.20
CA GLU A 15 45.69 39.72 10.34
C GLU A 15 44.85 40.85 10.95
N LYS A 16 43.99 41.46 10.14
CA LYS A 16 42.88 42.31 10.59
C LYS A 16 41.57 41.74 10.06
N PRO A 17 40.76 41.07 10.89
CA PRO A 17 39.53 40.45 10.43
C PRO A 17 38.53 41.53 9.96
N LYS A 18 37.88 41.28 8.82
CA LYS A 18 36.91 42.21 8.21
C LYS A 18 35.64 42.37 9.04
N THR A 19 35.31 41.37 9.85
CA THR A 19 34.22 41.40 10.82
C THR A 19 34.69 40.76 12.12
N GLN A 20 34.22 41.25 13.26
CA GLN A 20 34.66 40.68 14.54
C GLN A 20 34.12 39.26 14.69
N PHE A 21 34.87 38.42 15.40
CA PHE A 21 34.49 37.03 15.62
C PHE A 21 33.08 36.89 16.21
N HIS A 22 32.72 37.76 17.17
CA HIS A 22 31.44 37.73 17.88
C HIS A 22 30.28 38.46 17.17
N ASP A 23 30.51 39.08 16.02
CA ASP A 23 29.46 39.81 15.31
C ASP A 23 28.35 38.85 14.84
N LYS A 24 27.09 39.28 14.94
CA LYS A 24 25.93 38.49 14.52
C LYS A 24 26.08 38.07 13.05
N MET A 25 25.96 36.77 12.78
CA MET A 25 25.99 36.24 11.42
C MET A 25 24.58 35.95 10.93
N THR A 26 24.26 36.38 9.71
CA THR A 26 22.97 36.09 9.07
C THR A 26 22.85 34.59 8.85
N LYS A 27 21.72 34.00 9.27
CA LYS A 27 21.48 32.56 9.12
C LYS A 27 21.48 32.19 7.63
N LYS A 28 22.57 31.58 7.16
CA LYS A 28 22.67 31.07 5.78
C LYS A 28 21.69 29.90 5.64
N ARG A 29 20.76 29.98 4.67
CA ARG A 29 19.83 28.89 4.32
C ARG A 29 20.56 27.81 3.51
N LEU A 30 21.51 27.13 4.15
CA LEU A 30 22.21 26.01 3.53
C LEU A 30 21.26 24.82 3.48
N LYS A 31 21.17 24.15 2.32
CA LYS A 31 20.43 22.90 2.19
C LYS A 31 21.17 21.83 2.98
N MET A 32 20.55 21.30 4.02
CA MET A 32 21.04 20.17 4.81
C MET A 32 20.45 18.85 4.29
N PHE A 33 21.00 17.71 4.72
CA PHE A 33 20.40 16.39 4.43
C PHE A 33 18.95 16.29 4.93
N SER A 34 18.58 17.01 6.00
CA SER A 34 17.20 17.13 6.48
C SER A 34 16.30 17.92 5.53
N ASP A 35 16.85 18.79 4.68
CA ASP A 35 16.11 19.51 3.65
C ASP A 35 15.82 18.65 2.41
N ILE A 36 16.55 17.54 2.20
CA ILE A 36 16.24 16.53 1.17
C ILE A 36 14.88 15.87 1.46
N ARG A 37 14.51 15.76 2.75
CA ARG A 37 13.20 15.22 3.18
C ARG A 37 12.05 16.21 3.04
N LYS A 38 12.31 17.49 2.74
CA LYS A 38 11.25 18.49 2.58
C LYS A 38 10.67 18.37 1.18
N LYS A 39 9.36 18.09 1.10
CA LYS A 39 8.60 18.12 -0.15
C LYS A 39 8.80 19.49 -0.84
N PRO A 40 9.16 19.53 -2.13
CA PRO A 40 9.17 20.79 -2.87
C PRO A 40 7.77 21.42 -2.83
N SER A 41 7.69 22.75 -2.74
CA SER A 41 6.41 23.46 -2.77
C SER A 41 5.68 23.13 -4.06
N ALA A 42 4.37 22.87 -3.96
CA ALA A 42 3.50 22.42 -5.04
C ALA A 42 3.52 23.37 -6.26
N SER A 43 4.49 23.17 -7.15
CA SER A 43 4.35 23.58 -8.54
C SER A 43 3.35 22.62 -9.19
N ASN A 44 2.42 23.14 -10.00
CA ASN A 44 1.48 22.30 -10.72
C ASN A 44 2.25 21.17 -11.46
N PRO A 45 2.03 19.89 -11.13
CA PRO A 45 2.84 18.79 -11.67
C PRO A 45 2.79 18.74 -13.21
N ASN A 46 1.67 19.13 -13.82
CA ASN A 46 1.56 19.22 -15.27
C ASN A 46 2.47 20.31 -15.84
N LYS A 47 2.67 21.42 -15.11
CA LYS A 47 3.60 22.48 -15.51
C LYS A 47 5.04 21.99 -15.54
N VAL A 48 5.44 21.11 -14.62
CA VAL A 48 6.79 20.54 -14.59
C VAL A 48 7.03 19.65 -15.81
N ILE A 49 6.07 18.77 -16.11
CA ILE A 49 6.15 17.87 -17.27
C ILE A 49 6.18 18.67 -18.57
N LEU A 50 5.25 19.62 -18.75
CA LEU A 50 5.21 20.47 -19.95
C LEU A 50 6.50 21.29 -20.16
N GLN A 51 7.11 21.78 -19.08
CA GLN A 51 8.39 22.49 -19.16
C GLN A 51 9.55 21.57 -19.57
N ALA A 52 9.56 20.33 -19.07
CA ALA A 52 10.56 19.33 -19.45
C ALA A 52 10.38 18.90 -20.92
N ASP A 53 9.15 18.60 -21.33
CA ASP A 53 8.80 18.22 -22.70
C ASP A 53 9.20 19.35 -23.67
N ARG A 54 8.82 20.61 -23.39
CA ARG A 54 9.19 21.76 -24.22
C ARG A 54 10.71 21.88 -24.42
N LYS A 55 11.50 21.70 -23.35
CA LYS A 55 12.98 21.76 -23.44
C LYS A 55 13.53 20.61 -24.28
N LEU A 56 13.01 19.40 -24.07
CA LEU A 56 13.42 18.23 -24.83
C LEU A 56 13.12 18.40 -26.32
N PHE A 57 11.90 18.79 -26.68
CA PHE A 57 11.54 19.01 -28.08
C PHE A 57 12.37 20.11 -28.74
N ALA A 58 12.68 21.20 -28.02
CA ALA A 58 13.58 22.23 -28.53
C ALA A 58 14.98 21.68 -28.82
N HIS A 59 15.54 20.83 -27.94
CA HIS A 59 16.81 20.17 -28.18
C HIS A 59 16.75 19.20 -29.37
N MET A 60 15.65 18.44 -29.51
CA MET A 60 15.46 17.52 -30.63
C MET A 60 15.46 18.25 -31.98
N VAL A 61 14.79 19.40 -32.07
CA VAL A 61 14.79 20.23 -33.28
C VAL A 61 16.20 20.66 -33.64
N LEU A 62 16.98 21.19 -32.68
CA LEU A 62 18.37 21.59 -32.90
C LEU A 62 19.27 20.42 -33.33
N VAL A 63 19.07 19.24 -32.76
CA VAL A 63 19.84 18.04 -33.15
C VAL A 63 19.45 17.59 -34.55
N ALA A 64 18.16 17.63 -34.90
CA ALA A 64 17.65 17.24 -36.21
C ALA A 64 18.18 18.14 -37.34
N GLU A 65 18.55 19.39 -37.06
CA GLU A 65 19.19 20.28 -38.04
C GLU A 65 20.59 19.83 -38.46
N SER A 66 21.32 19.14 -37.58
CA SER A 66 22.72 18.75 -37.79
C SER A 66 22.95 17.25 -37.90
N ARG A 67 21.96 16.43 -37.52
CA ARG A 67 22.04 14.96 -37.47
C ARG A 67 20.73 14.33 -37.91
N HIS A 68 20.81 13.12 -38.47
CA HIS A 68 19.62 12.33 -38.75
C HIS A 68 19.03 11.76 -37.45
N LEU A 69 18.01 12.42 -36.90
CA LEU A 69 17.33 11.99 -35.68
C LEU A 69 16.24 10.95 -36.00
N GLN A 70 16.38 9.73 -35.47
CA GLN A 70 15.34 8.70 -35.57
C GLN A 70 14.42 8.76 -34.35
N MET A 71 13.12 8.96 -34.58
CA MET A 71 12.14 9.05 -33.49
C MET A 71 11.94 7.75 -32.72
N SER A 72 12.13 6.60 -33.38
CA SER A 72 12.16 5.29 -32.72
C SER A 72 13.21 5.22 -31.61
N ASP A 73 14.39 5.76 -31.88
CA ASP A 73 15.53 5.72 -30.96
C ASP A 73 15.29 6.67 -29.79
N VAL A 74 14.81 7.90 -30.07
CA VAL A 74 14.45 8.86 -29.02
C VAL A 74 13.39 8.30 -28.09
N LEU A 75 12.36 7.65 -28.64
CA LEU A 75 11.25 7.10 -27.86
C LEU A 75 11.62 5.84 -27.09
N SER A 76 12.75 5.18 -27.39
CA SER A 76 13.30 4.09 -26.58
C SER A 76 13.90 4.57 -25.24
N HIS A 77 13.97 5.89 -25.03
CA HIS A 77 14.50 6.51 -23.81
C HIS A 77 13.44 7.36 -23.07
N PRO A 78 13.65 7.65 -21.77
CA PRO A 78 12.79 8.58 -21.04
C PRO A 78 12.80 9.98 -21.67
N LEU A 79 11.61 10.56 -21.88
CA LEU A 79 11.44 11.90 -22.45
C LEU A 79 11.58 13.02 -21.40
N GLY A 80 12.28 12.75 -20.31
CA GLY A 80 12.45 13.71 -19.23
C GLY A 80 13.33 13.17 -18.12
N PRO A 81 13.61 14.01 -17.10
CA PRO A 81 14.40 13.62 -15.94
C PRO A 81 13.78 12.47 -15.12
N LEU A 82 12.49 12.20 -15.30
CA LEU A 82 11.77 11.11 -14.65
C LEU A 82 10.91 10.37 -15.68
N PRO A 83 10.61 9.07 -15.46
CA PRO A 83 9.73 8.32 -16.33
C PRO A 83 8.28 8.77 -16.15
N TRP A 84 7.78 9.69 -16.97
CA TRP A 84 6.47 10.32 -16.79
C TRP A 84 5.28 9.35 -16.78
N ALA A 85 5.42 8.19 -17.42
CA ALA A 85 4.44 7.11 -17.37
C ALA A 85 4.31 6.46 -15.98
N LEU A 86 5.31 6.64 -15.12
CA LEU A 86 5.46 5.98 -13.82
C LEU A 86 5.77 6.97 -12.68
N ALA A 87 6.04 8.25 -12.93
CA ALA A 87 6.34 9.22 -11.88
C ALA A 87 5.44 10.45 -11.99
N ASN A 88 5.08 11.01 -10.84
CA ASN A 88 4.52 12.36 -10.78
C ASN A 88 5.62 13.40 -11.03
N GLY A 89 5.24 14.64 -11.35
CA GLY A 89 6.19 15.74 -11.60
C GLY A 89 7.11 16.09 -10.43
N ASP A 90 6.78 15.64 -9.21
CA ASP A 90 7.59 15.81 -8.00
C ASP A 90 8.48 14.60 -7.68
N GLY A 91 8.51 13.57 -8.53
CA GLY A 91 9.27 12.34 -8.33
C GLY A 91 8.59 11.28 -7.47
N THR A 92 7.39 11.53 -6.96
CA THR A 92 6.64 10.52 -6.22
C THR A 92 6.02 9.46 -7.13
N LEU A 93 5.77 8.26 -6.58
CA LEU A 93 5.07 7.19 -7.28
C LEU A 93 3.64 7.62 -7.64
N ARG A 94 3.18 7.21 -8.82
CA ARG A 94 1.79 7.36 -9.23
C ARG A 94 0.93 6.36 -8.47
N LYS A 95 -0.29 6.77 -8.15
CA LYS A 95 -1.28 5.93 -7.47
C LYS A 95 -2.47 5.64 -8.39
N THR A 96 -3.13 4.51 -8.16
CA THR A 96 -4.42 4.18 -8.78
C THR A 96 -5.53 4.14 -7.73
N ASN A 97 -6.78 4.28 -8.18
CA ASN A 97 -7.94 4.07 -7.33
C ASN A 97 -8.20 2.56 -7.16
N LYS A 98 -7.73 2.00 -6.02
CA LYS A 98 -7.90 0.58 -5.68
C LYS A 98 -9.38 0.19 -5.50
N ALA A 99 -10.21 1.06 -4.92
CA ALA A 99 -11.60 0.75 -4.56
C ALA A 99 -12.51 0.40 -5.76
N VAL A 100 -12.17 0.86 -6.97
CA VAL A 100 -12.89 0.49 -8.19
C VAL A 100 -12.75 -1.00 -8.50
N LEU A 101 -11.61 -1.61 -8.13
CA LEU A 101 -11.35 -3.02 -8.34
C LEU A 101 -12.25 -3.89 -7.45
N ALA A 102 -12.33 -3.60 -6.15
CA ALA A 102 -13.20 -4.31 -5.22
C ALA A 102 -14.66 -4.29 -5.69
N ARG A 103 -15.17 -3.11 -6.05
CA ARG A 103 -16.54 -2.95 -6.56
C ARG A 103 -16.83 -3.74 -7.83
N GLU A 104 -15.84 -4.01 -8.69
CA GLU A 104 -16.05 -4.82 -9.88
C GLU A 104 -16.08 -6.31 -9.56
N LEU A 105 -15.26 -6.75 -8.60
CA LEU A 105 -15.25 -8.13 -8.10
C LEU A 105 -16.54 -8.45 -7.33
N GLU A 106 -17.00 -7.52 -6.48
CA GLU A 106 -18.26 -7.65 -5.72
C GLU A 106 -19.49 -7.89 -6.62
N LYS A 107 -19.48 -7.39 -7.87
CA LYS A 107 -20.60 -7.58 -8.82
C LYS A 107 -20.70 -8.99 -9.39
N GLN A 108 -19.66 -9.80 -9.26
CA GLN A 108 -19.61 -11.14 -9.88
C GLN A 108 -20.51 -12.15 -9.16
N VAL A 109 -20.91 -11.85 -7.92
CA VAL A 109 -21.69 -12.76 -7.09
C VAL A 109 -22.79 -12.02 -6.32
N LEU A 110 -23.83 -12.76 -5.94
CA LEU A 110 -24.86 -12.27 -5.05
C LEU A 110 -24.39 -12.32 -3.59
N PRO A 111 -24.93 -11.46 -2.71
CA PRO A 111 -24.68 -11.54 -1.28
C PRO A 111 -24.96 -12.92 -0.70
N ALA A 112 -24.14 -13.36 0.25
CA ALA A 112 -24.37 -14.58 1.01
C ALA A 112 -25.57 -14.41 1.94
N GLU A 113 -26.50 -15.36 1.89
CA GLU A 113 -27.69 -15.38 2.76
C GLU A 113 -27.39 -16.02 4.11
N ILE A 114 -26.53 -17.03 4.14
CA ILE A 114 -26.20 -17.83 5.32
C ILE A 114 -24.69 -17.98 5.45
N ILE A 115 -24.18 -17.77 6.67
CA ILE A 115 -22.81 -18.07 7.05
C ILE A 115 -22.85 -19.32 7.94
N PRO A 116 -22.15 -20.42 7.58
CA PRO A 116 -22.09 -21.62 8.41
C PRO A 116 -21.53 -21.36 9.81
N GLY A 117 -22.13 -21.99 10.82
CA GLY A 117 -21.66 -21.96 12.21
C GLY A 117 -20.99 -23.29 12.61
N PRO A 118 -20.03 -23.29 13.56
CA PRO A 118 -19.49 -22.11 14.24
C PRO A 118 -18.58 -21.27 13.32
N SER A 119 -18.71 -19.95 13.37
CA SER A 119 -17.88 -19.02 12.58
C SER A 119 -16.86 -18.28 13.45
N ALA A 120 -15.73 -17.92 12.84
CA ALA A 120 -14.76 -16.98 13.40
C ALA A 120 -14.87 -15.63 12.69
N THR A 121 -14.65 -14.53 13.41
CA THR A 121 -14.58 -13.18 12.83
C THR A 121 -13.18 -12.60 12.97
N ILE A 122 -12.59 -12.17 11.87
CA ILE A 122 -11.29 -11.49 11.85
C ILE A 122 -11.52 -10.01 11.54
N ILE A 123 -10.91 -9.12 12.29
CA ILE A 123 -11.14 -7.68 12.23
C ILE A 123 -9.82 -6.96 11.98
N ASP A 124 -9.82 -6.03 11.01
CA ASP A 124 -8.79 -5.01 10.90
C ASP A 124 -8.87 -4.06 12.10
N GLY A 125 -7.99 -4.31 13.07
CA GLY A 125 -7.97 -3.57 14.33
C GLY A 125 -7.69 -2.10 14.12
N MET A 126 -6.79 -1.73 13.20
CA MET A 126 -6.44 -0.33 12.98
C MET A 126 -7.53 0.42 12.21
N SER A 127 -8.21 -0.23 11.26
CA SER A 127 -9.40 0.33 10.61
C SER A 127 -10.53 0.58 11.62
N LEU A 128 -10.80 -0.37 12.51
CA LEU A 128 -11.79 -0.21 13.58
C LEU A 128 -11.43 0.99 14.49
N VAL A 129 -10.18 1.07 14.95
CA VAL A 129 -9.67 2.16 15.80
C VAL A 129 -9.79 3.52 15.10
N GLN A 130 -9.52 3.60 13.79
CA GLN A 130 -9.63 4.85 13.02
C GLN A 130 -11.08 5.33 12.86
N LYS A 131 -12.06 4.42 12.80
CA LYS A 131 -13.49 4.76 12.73
C LYS A 131 -14.03 5.36 14.04
N MET A 132 -13.36 5.13 15.17
CA MET A 132 -13.80 5.63 16.48
C MET A 132 -13.67 7.15 16.61
N LYS A 133 -14.63 7.77 17.32
CA LYS A 133 -14.52 9.18 17.75
C LYS A 133 -13.73 9.27 19.05
N GLY A 134 -12.48 9.71 18.95
CA GLY A 134 -11.50 9.68 20.03
C GLY A 134 -11.54 10.79 21.08
N ASN A 135 -12.06 11.97 20.72
CA ASN A 135 -11.88 13.18 21.51
C ASN A 135 -12.64 13.14 22.86
N ASP A 136 -12.07 13.82 23.85
CA ASP A 136 -12.62 14.06 25.19
C ASP A 136 -12.82 12.81 26.07
N GLN A 137 -12.32 11.66 25.64
CA GLN A 137 -12.26 10.43 26.45
C GLN A 137 -10.84 10.19 26.97
N THR A 138 -10.74 9.42 28.06
CA THR A 138 -9.46 8.86 28.49
C THR A 138 -9.06 7.67 27.62
N PHE A 139 -7.78 7.29 27.63
CA PHE A 139 -7.34 6.07 26.94
C PHE A 139 -7.98 4.80 27.52
N SER A 140 -8.23 4.71 28.83
CA SER A 140 -8.95 3.56 29.40
C SER A 140 -10.40 3.45 28.92
N GLN A 141 -11.12 4.58 28.84
CA GLN A 141 -12.45 4.64 28.23
C GLN A 141 -12.40 4.24 26.76
N ARG A 142 -11.31 4.61 26.06
CA ARG A 142 -11.07 4.22 24.68
C ARG A 142 -10.88 2.71 24.53
N ALA A 143 -10.08 2.09 25.39
CA ALA A 143 -9.86 0.65 25.40
C ALA A 143 -11.17 -0.13 25.64
N ALA A 144 -11.97 0.31 26.60
CA ALA A 144 -13.30 -0.27 26.85
C ALA A 144 -14.23 -0.08 25.64
N SER A 145 -14.25 1.10 25.03
CA SER A 145 -15.08 1.39 23.85
C SER A 145 -14.67 0.54 22.64
N ALA A 146 -13.37 0.33 22.43
CA ALA A 146 -12.84 -0.50 21.35
C ALA A 146 -13.25 -1.96 21.53
N LEU A 147 -13.10 -2.52 22.73
CA LEU A 147 -13.55 -3.88 23.03
C LEU A 147 -15.06 -4.05 22.79
N THR A 148 -15.86 -3.05 23.13
CA THR A 148 -17.31 -3.06 22.85
C THR A 148 -17.60 -3.20 21.36
N GLN A 149 -16.87 -2.44 20.53
CA GLN A 149 -17.05 -2.46 19.08
C GLN A 149 -16.60 -3.79 18.48
N ILE A 150 -15.47 -4.34 18.95
CA ILE A 150 -14.97 -5.65 18.56
C ILE A 150 -16.02 -6.75 18.85
N LEU A 151 -16.60 -6.74 20.05
CA LEU A 151 -17.63 -7.71 20.44
C LEU A 151 -18.93 -7.54 19.64
N HIS A 152 -19.25 -6.32 19.24
CA HIS A 152 -20.41 -6.04 18.38
C HIS A 152 -20.18 -6.54 16.95
N GLU A 153 -19.01 -6.27 16.38
CA GLU A 153 -18.65 -6.70 15.03
C GLU A 153 -18.57 -8.23 14.93
N GLY A 154 -18.01 -8.88 15.95
CA GLY A 154 -17.95 -10.34 16.09
C GLY A 154 -19.12 -10.94 16.87
N ALA A 155 -20.27 -10.26 16.94
CA ALA A 155 -21.40 -10.71 17.78
C ALA A 155 -21.85 -12.15 17.46
N ARG A 156 -21.83 -12.51 16.17
CA ARG A 156 -22.27 -13.83 15.66
C ARG A 156 -21.22 -14.93 15.75
N SER A 157 -19.98 -14.60 16.11
CA SER A 157 -18.85 -15.53 16.12
C SER A 157 -18.42 -15.85 17.55
N GLN A 158 -18.02 -17.09 17.78
CA GLN A 158 -17.46 -17.50 19.07
C GLN A 158 -16.00 -17.01 19.20
N ARG A 159 -15.23 -17.10 18.12
CA ARG A 159 -13.87 -16.58 18.02
C ARG A 159 -13.84 -15.24 17.29
N ILE A 160 -13.11 -14.30 17.88
CA ILE A 160 -12.88 -12.97 17.33
C ILE A 160 -11.38 -12.71 17.31
N ASP A 161 -10.83 -12.43 16.14
CA ASP A 161 -9.41 -12.13 15.95
C ASP A 161 -9.27 -10.65 15.59
N VAL A 162 -8.49 -9.90 16.35
CA VAL A 162 -8.21 -8.49 16.10
C VAL A 162 -6.75 -8.36 15.68
N VAL A 163 -6.55 -8.06 14.39
CA VAL A 163 -5.25 -8.07 13.76
C VAL A 163 -4.80 -6.62 13.52
N PHE A 164 -3.58 -6.30 13.93
CA PHE A 164 -2.98 -4.98 13.84
C PHE A 164 -1.68 -5.01 13.05
N ASP A 165 -1.35 -3.88 12.41
CA ASP A 165 -0.04 -3.66 11.81
C ASP A 165 1.06 -3.57 12.88
N VAL A 166 2.28 -3.90 12.46
CA VAL A 166 3.52 -3.63 13.18
C VAL A 166 4.19 -2.39 12.57
N TYR A 167 4.46 -1.39 13.41
CA TYR A 167 5.04 -0.13 13.00
C TYR A 167 6.55 -0.12 13.29
N GLN A 168 7.35 -0.56 12.32
CA GLN A 168 8.82 -0.59 12.40
C GLN A 168 9.46 0.70 11.84
N GLU A 169 10.60 1.11 12.40
CA GLU A 169 11.33 2.31 11.95
C GLU A 169 12.05 2.11 10.60
N ASP A 170 12.48 0.90 10.26
CA ASP A 170 13.19 0.58 9.01
C ASP A 170 12.29 -0.22 8.03
N SER A 171 11.08 0.27 7.81
CA SER A 171 10.10 -0.38 6.93
C SER A 171 10.13 0.19 5.51
N ILE A 172 9.99 -0.69 4.51
CA ILE A 172 9.77 -0.29 3.10
C ILE A 172 8.47 0.54 2.97
N LYS A 173 7.51 0.37 3.88
CA LYS A 173 6.24 1.12 3.90
C LYS A 173 6.38 2.53 4.48
N ASN A 174 7.54 2.92 4.98
CA ASN A 174 7.75 4.25 5.56
C ASN A 174 7.50 5.39 4.58
N ALA A 175 7.75 5.19 3.28
CA ALA A 175 7.43 6.20 2.28
C ALA A 175 5.91 6.49 2.23
N GLU A 176 5.09 5.44 2.30
CA GLU A 176 3.63 5.58 2.31
C GLU A 176 3.10 6.08 3.66
N ARG A 177 3.67 5.61 4.78
CA ARG A 177 3.37 6.11 6.12
C ARG A 177 3.71 7.60 6.24
N GLY A 178 4.88 8.01 5.75
CA GLY A 178 5.33 9.40 5.72
C GLY A 178 4.44 10.33 4.88
N ASN A 179 3.74 9.80 3.87
CA ASN A 179 2.72 10.56 3.14
C ASN A 179 1.48 10.86 3.98
N ARG A 180 1.20 10.05 5.00
CA ARG A 180 0.02 10.15 5.89
C ARG A 180 0.37 10.82 7.23
N GLU A 181 1.65 10.85 7.60
CA GLU A 181 2.14 11.41 8.86
C GLU A 181 2.00 12.94 8.94
N CYS A 182 1.53 13.43 10.09
CA CYS A 182 1.50 14.84 10.40
C CYS A 182 2.71 15.22 11.27
N THR A 183 3.60 16.06 10.76
CA THR A 183 4.85 16.50 11.43
C THR A 183 4.66 17.37 12.67
N THR A 184 3.41 17.67 13.07
CA THR A 184 3.11 18.56 14.20
C THR A 184 2.42 17.85 15.37
N GLY A 185 2.27 16.53 15.34
CA GLY A 185 1.61 15.74 16.39
C GLY A 185 2.48 15.58 17.64
N ILE A 186 1.85 15.59 18.83
CA ILE A 186 2.52 15.18 20.07
C ILE A 186 2.75 13.67 20.01
N GLN A 187 4.00 13.24 20.17
CA GLN A 187 4.35 11.84 20.31
C GLN A 187 4.31 11.47 21.79
N PHE A 188 3.50 10.47 22.14
CA PHE A 188 3.44 9.93 23.50
C PHE A 188 4.47 8.82 23.61
N ARG A 189 5.46 8.95 24.50
CA ARG A 189 6.39 7.85 24.81
C ARG A 189 5.66 6.70 25.49
N ASN A 190 4.82 7.02 26.48
CA ASN A 190 3.96 6.08 27.19
C ASN A 190 2.53 6.63 27.27
N ILE A 191 1.54 5.75 27.12
CA ILE A 191 0.12 6.05 27.27
C ILE A 191 -0.32 5.56 28.65
N ALA A 192 -0.85 6.47 29.47
CA ALA A 192 -1.42 6.10 30.77
C ALA A 192 -2.95 6.07 30.71
N PRO A 193 -3.62 5.21 31.50
CA PRO A 193 -5.07 5.05 31.48
C PRO A 193 -5.87 6.35 31.62
N GLY A 194 -5.42 7.27 32.47
CA GLY A 194 -6.09 8.54 32.76
C GLY A 194 -5.82 9.68 31.77
N HIS A 195 -4.88 9.52 30.83
CA HIS A 195 -4.58 10.56 29.85
C HIS A 195 -5.80 10.84 28.96
N ARG A 196 -6.16 12.11 28.81
CA ARG A 196 -7.27 12.55 27.94
C ARG A 196 -6.81 12.73 26.50
N ILE A 197 -7.63 12.26 25.55
CA ILE A 197 -7.39 12.37 24.12
C ILE A 197 -8.03 13.65 23.60
N GLN A 198 -7.24 14.62 23.16
CA GLN A 198 -7.78 15.87 22.60
C GLN A 198 -7.85 15.88 21.07
N GLN A 199 -6.86 15.26 20.39
CA GLN A 199 -6.73 15.30 18.94
C GLN A 199 -6.54 13.88 18.38
N TRP A 200 -7.59 13.05 18.44
CA TRP A 200 -7.49 11.64 18.06
C TRP A 200 -6.95 11.38 16.66
N ARG A 201 -7.47 12.09 15.66
CA ARG A 201 -7.02 11.94 14.27
C ARG A 201 -5.55 12.31 14.10
N LYS A 202 -5.09 13.34 14.82
CA LYS A 202 -3.69 13.75 14.81
C LYS A 202 -2.81 12.75 15.54
N PHE A 203 -3.28 12.23 16.67
CA PHE A 203 -2.61 11.17 17.42
C PHE A 203 -2.37 9.94 16.53
N LEU A 204 -3.42 9.47 15.84
CA LEU A 204 -3.36 8.35 14.90
C LEU A 204 -2.60 8.66 13.59
N SER A 205 -2.12 9.88 13.37
CA SER A 205 -1.27 10.14 12.20
C SER A 205 0.18 9.68 12.41
N SER A 206 0.61 9.47 13.66
CA SER A 206 1.97 9.05 14.00
C SER A 206 2.07 7.53 14.15
N SER A 207 2.99 6.91 13.42
CA SER A 207 3.27 5.47 13.50
C SER A 207 3.64 5.01 14.92
N ALA A 208 4.49 5.77 15.62
CA ALA A 208 4.87 5.47 17.01
C ALA A 208 3.68 5.54 17.98
N ASN A 209 2.79 6.52 17.81
CA ASN A 209 1.58 6.63 18.64
C ASN A 209 0.63 5.45 18.40
N LYS A 210 0.49 4.98 17.16
CA LYS A 210 -0.30 3.78 16.84
C LYS A 210 0.27 2.54 17.51
N ALA A 211 1.58 2.32 17.42
CA ALA A 211 2.24 1.20 18.11
C ALA A 211 1.99 1.23 19.62
N ASN A 212 2.20 2.39 20.26
CA ASN A 212 1.96 2.56 21.68
C ASN A 212 0.48 2.36 22.06
N LEU A 213 -0.45 2.78 21.20
CA LEU A 213 -1.87 2.54 21.40
C LEU A 213 -2.20 1.05 21.35
N ILE A 214 -1.67 0.30 20.38
CA ILE A 214 -1.92 -1.15 20.27
C ILE A 214 -1.47 -1.86 21.55
N ARG A 215 -0.23 -1.60 22.00
CA ARG A 215 0.30 -2.15 23.27
C ARG A 215 -0.61 -1.80 24.45
N PHE A 216 -1.05 -0.55 24.53
CA PHE A 216 -1.95 -0.09 25.60
C PHE A 216 -3.31 -0.79 25.56
N LEU A 217 -3.95 -0.90 24.39
CA LEU A 217 -5.24 -1.57 24.22
C LEU A 217 -5.16 -3.03 24.67
N VAL A 218 -4.14 -3.74 24.20
CA VAL A 218 -3.91 -5.15 24.54
C VAL A 218 -3.66 -5.33 26.03
N ALA A 219 -2.87 -4.45 26.66
CA ALA A 219 -2.63 -4.47 28.10
C ALA A 219 -3.92 -4.25 28.90
N GLU A 220 -4.77 -3.30 28.51
CA GLU A 220 -6.06 -3.06 29.16
C GLU A 220 -7.01 -4.24 28.98
N TRP A 221 -7.05 -4.87 27.80
CA TRP A 221 -7.92 -6.02 27.51
C TRP A 221 -7.54 -7.27 28.29
N LYS A 222 -6.30 -7.38 28.80
CA LYS A 222 -5.89 -8.44 29.74
C LYS A 222 -6.45 -8.26 31.15
N THR A 223 -6.91 -7.06 31.52
CA THR A 223 -7.38 -6.79 32.88
C THR A 223 -8.67 -7.55 33.20
N PRO A 224 -8.87 -8.07 34.43
CA PRO A 224 -10.08 -8.79 34.80
C PRO A 224 -11.37 -8.01 34.48
N LYS A 225 -11.37 -6.70 34.72
CA LYS A 225 -12.50 -5.81 34.46
C LYS A 225 -12.98 -5.84 33.01
N LEU A 226 -12.06 -5.89 32.04
CA LEU A 226 -12.43 -5.92 30.62
C LEU A 226 -12.63 -7.35 30.12
N ARG A 227 -11.90 -8.34 30.63
CA ARG A 227 -12.10 -9.75 30.27
C ARG A 227 -13.47 -10.28 30.65
N GLU A 228 -14.06 -9.82 31.74
CA GLU A 228 -15.46 -10.12 32.11
C GLU A 228 -16.45 -9.82 30.98
N ARG A 229 -16.14 -8.86 30.10
CA ARG A 229 -17.03 -8.47 28.99
C ARG A 229 -17.01 -9.45 27.81
N LEU A 230 -16.03 -10.36 27.76
CA LEU A 230 -15.93 -11.37 26.72
C LEU A 230 -17.00 -12.46 26.88
N ASN A 231 -17.51 -12.67 28.10
CA ASN A 231 -18.40 -13.78 28.43
C ASN A 231 -17.80 -15.13 27.95
N ASP A 232 -18.45 -15.78 26.99
CA ASP A 232 -18.09 -17.07 26.38
C ASP A 232 -17.24 -16.93 25.10
N LYS A 233 -16.95 -15.69 24.67
CA LYS A 233 -16.17 -15.42 23.46
C LYS A 233 -14.67 -15.61 23.67
N GLN A 234 -14.01 -16.05 22.60
CA GLN A 234 -12.56 -16.23 22.50
C GLN A 234 -11.98 -15.06 21.72
N LEU A 235 -11.16 -14.21 22.35
CA LEU A 235 -10.52 -13.07 21.70
C LEU A 235 -9.07 -13.40 21.39
N TYR A 236 -8.70 -13.41 20.10
CA TYR A 236 -7.31 -13.42 19.68
C TYR A 236 -6.91 -12.00 19.29
N VAL A 237 -5.77 -11.52 19.76
CA VAL A 237 -5.31 -10.17 19.45
C VAL A 237 -3.82 -10.13 19.22
N THR A 238 -3.42 -9.51 18.11
CA THR A 238 -2.01 -9.32 17.79
C THR A 238 -1.43 -8.10 18.50
N SER A 239 -0.21 -8.20 18.97
CA SER A 239 0.59 -7.05 19.43
C SER A 239 2.03 -7.28 19.01
N GLU A 240 2.54 -6.43 18.13
CA GLU A 240 3.85 -6.66 17.50
C GLU A 240 3.86 -8.03 16.81
N GLU A 241 4.88 -8.85 17.06
CA GLU A 241 5.03 -10.18 16.47
C GLU A 241 4.17 -11.25 17.16
N SER A 242 3.74 -11.02 18.41
CA SER A 242 2.99 -11.99 19.19
C SER A 242 1.48 -11.91 18.94
N CYS A 243 0.80 -13.02 19.20
CA CYS A 243 -0.66 -13.09 19.29
C CYS A 243 -1.08 -13.64 20.66
N LEU A 244 -2.10 -13.04 21.26
CA LEU A 244 -2.63 -13.40 22.56
C LEU A 244 -4.03 -13.96 22.41
N HIS A 245 -4.30 -15.08 23.04
CA HIS A 245 -5.63 -15.63 23.27
C HIS A 245 -6.12 -15.16 24.64
N ILE A 246 -7.24 -14.45 24.67
CA ILE A 246 -7.83 -13.84 25.85
C ILE A 246 -9.24 -14.38 26.00
N THR A 247 -9.52 -14.94 27.17
CA THR A 247 -10.86 -15.36 27.60
C THR A 247 -11.27 -14.57 28.85
N LYS A 248 -12.50 -14.78 29.30
CA LYS A 248 -12.97 -14.24 30.58
C LYS A 248 -12.03 -14.60 31.74
N ASP A 249 -11.58 -15.85 31.80
CA ASP A 249 -10.88 -16.40 32.97
C ASP A 249 -9.36 -16.29 32.86
N GLN A 250 -8.78 -16.46 31.67
CA GLN A 250 -7.33 -16.41 31.47
C GLN A 250 -6.89 -15.70 30.17
N TRP A 251 -5.58 -15.56 29.99
CA TRP A 251 -4.97 -15.19 28.73
C TRP A 251 -3.62 -15.90 28.56
N ALA A 252 -3.26 -16.23 27.33
CA ALA A 252 -1.99 -16.89 26.98
C ALA A 252 -1.50 -16.41 25.60
N GLU A 253 -0.20 -16.54 25.35
CA GLU A 253 0.35 -16.35 24.00
C GLU A 253 0.10 -17.58 23.13
N VAL A 254 -0.15 -17.36 21.85
CA VAL A 254 -0.43 -18.41 20.86
C VAL A 254 0.72 -18.47 19.88
N ALA A 255 1.65 -19.40 20.12
CA ALA A 255 2.88 -19.52 19.34
C ALA A 255 2.63 -19.78 17.83
N SER A 256 1.58 -20.54 17.48
CA SER A 256 1.18 -20.79 16.09
C SER A 256 0.74 -19.53 15.32
N LEU A 257 0.39 -18.46 16.03
CA LEU A 257 -0.03 -17.18 15.46
C LEU A 257 1.04 -16.08 15.58
N GLN A 258 2.26 -16.42 16.01
CA GLN A 258 3.38 -15.51 15.98
C GLN A 258 3.77 -15.22 14.51
N SER A 259 3.99 -13.95 14.18
CA SER A 259 4.33 -13.55 12.80
C SER A 259 5.24 -12.33 12.78
N ASN A 260 6.25 -12.36 11.90
CA ASN A 260 7.13 -11.23 11.63
C ASN A 260 6.58 -10.30 10.52
N GLN A 261 5.40 -10.60 9.98
CA GLN A 261 4.80 -9.78 8.93
C GLN A 261 4.32 -8.44 9.51
N GLU A 262 4.62 -7.35 8.81
CA GLU A 262 4.27 -6.01 9.29
C GLU A 262 2.79 -5.66 9.10
N GLU A 263 2.13 -6.15 8.05
CA GLU A 263 0.81 -5.62 7.66
C GLU A 263 -0.33 -6.49 8.16
N ALA A 264 -1.39 -5.87 8.67
CA ALA A 264 -2.51 -6.61 9.26
C ALA A 264 -3.21 -7.54 8.25
N ASP A 265 -3.42 -7.06 7.04
CA ASP A 265 -4.02 -7.76 5.91
C ASP A 265 -3.30 -9.07 5.53
N THR A 266 -1.96 -9.10 5.59
CA THR A 266 -1.16 -10.35 5.44
C THR A 266 -1.45 -11.34 6.56
N ARG A 267 -1.39 -10.86 7.81
CA ARG A 267 -1.52 -11.67 9.02
C ARG A 267 -2.92 -12.26 9.15
N MET A 268 -3.95 -11.58 8.64
CA MET A 268 -5.33 -12.08 8.65
C MET A 268 -5.46 -13.44 7.95
N ILE A 269 -4.63 -13.74 6.94
CA ILE A 269 -4.63 -15.04 6.26
C ILE A 269 -4.18 -16.16 7.21
N LEU A 270 -3.11 -15.93 7.98
CA LEU A 270 -2.63 -16.86 9.01
C LEU A 270 -3.71 -17.13 10.06
N HIS A 271 -4.39 -16.08 10.52
CA HIS A 271 -5.50 -16.18 11.46
C HIS A 271 -6.69 -16.98 10.89
N ALA A 272 -7.00 -16.81 9.60
CA ALA A 272 -8.06 -17.54 8.92
C ALA A 272 -7.72 -19.04 8.79
N ALA A 273 -6.49 -19.37 8.40
CA ALA A 273 -6.01 -20.75 8.35
C ALA A 273 -6.08 -21.41 9.74
N HIS A 274 -5.59 -20.74 10.78
CA HIS A 274 -5.65 -21.22 12.15
C HIS A 274 -7.09 -21.42 12.66
N ALA A 275 -8.04 -20.57 12.25
CA ALA A 275 -9.45 -20.78 12.57
C ALA A 275 -10.04 -22.01 11.87
N ALA A 276 -9.69 -22.21 10.60
CA ALA A 276 -10.12 -23.41 9.87
C ALA A 276 -9.58 -24.69 10.51
N GLU A 277 -8.30 -24.69 10.92
CA GLU A 277 -7.64 -25.80 11.62
C GLU A 277 -8.25 -26.11 12.99
N GLU A 278 -8.69 -25.07 13.74
CA GLU A 278 -9.42 -25.24 15.00
C GLU A 278 -10.89 -25.72 14.81
N GLY A 279 -11.32 -26.00 13.57
CA GLY A 279 -12.62 -26.59 13.28
C GLY A 279 -13.77 -25.60 13.07
N TYR A 280 -13.47 -24.31 12.87
CA TYR A 280 -14.49 -23.34 12.49
C TYR A 280 -15.01 -23.63 11.07
N SER A 281 -16.32 -23.63 10.90
CA SER A 281 -16.98 -23.97 9.63
C SER A 281 -16.99 -22.81 8.63
N ALA A 282 -16.65 -21.60 9.06
CA ALA A 282 -16.50 -20.42 8.22
C ALA A 282 -15.68 -19.33 8.91
N VAL A 283 -15.02 -18.49 8.12
CA VAL A 283 -14.33 -17.29 8.61
C VAL A 283 -14.87 -16.05 7.91
N VAL A 284 -15.15 -15.01 8.70
CA VAL A 284 -15.65 -13.72 8.22
C VAL A 284 -14.61 -12.64 8.50
N VAL A 285 -14.11 -11.95 7.48
CA VAL A 285 -13.27 -10.75 7.66
C VAL A 285 -14.09 -9.47 7.64
N THR A 286 -13.75 -8.58 8.56
CA THR A 286 -14.23 -7.20 8.58
C THR A 286 -13.06 -6.26 8.30
N ALA A 287 -12.93 -5.88 7.03
CA ALA A 287 -11.95 -4.92 6.57
C ALA A 287 -12.51 -4.12 5.38
N ASP A 288 -12.18 -2.83 5.33
CA ASP A 288 -12.60 -1.94 4.24
C ASP A 288 -11.54 -1.85 3.14
N ASP A 289 -10.34 -2.40 3.37
CA ASP A 289 -9.25 -2.33 2.40
C ASP A 289 -9.46 -3.31 1.25
N THR A 290 -9.21 -2.83 0.03
CA THR A 290 -9.24 -3.67 -1.18
C THR A 290 -8.15 -4.72 -1.14
N ASP A 291 -7.03 -4.44 -0.47
CA ASP A 291 -5.89 -5.35 -0.42
C ASP A 291 -6.27 -6.66 0.30
N VAL A 292 -7.10 -6.57 1.35
CA VAL A 292 -7.68 -7.74 2.04
C VAL A 292 -8.50 -8.62 1.10
N LEU A 293 -9.41 -8.03 0.29
CA LEU A 293 -10.23 -8.80 -0.65
C LEU A 293 -9.37 -9.58 -1.65
N LEU A 294 -8.32 -8.95 -2.19
CA LEU A 294 -7.45 -9.58 -3.18
C LEU A 294 -6.65 -10.74 -2.60
N LEU A 295 -6.20 -10.62 -1.36
CA LEU A 295 -5.48 -11.67 -0.65
C LEU A 295 -6.39 -12.84 -0.32
N TRP A 296 -7.56 -12.54 0.21
CA TRP A 296 -8.56 -13.54 0.53
C TRP A 296 -8.93 -14.33 -0.72
N LEU A 297 -9.10 -13.66 -1.86
CA LEU A 297 -9.37 -14.32 -3.13
C LEU A 297 -8.19 -15.20 -3.61
N ALA A 298 -6.95 -14.74 -3.44
CA ALA A 298 -5.77 -15.45 -3.89
C ALA A 298 -5.51 -16.72 -3.05
N PHE A 299 -5.62 -16.61 -1.72
CA PHE A 299 -5.27 -17.65 -0.75
C PHE A 299 -6.48 -18.46 -0.25
N SER A 300 -7.70 -18.20 -0.75
CA SER A 300 -8.89 -18.95 -0.30
C SER A 300 -8.81 -20.45 -0.56
N ALA A 301 -8.03 -20.89 -1.55
CA ALA A 301 -7.85 -22.31 -1.85
C ALA A 301 -7.00 -23.04 -0.81
N ASP A 302 -6.16 -22.30 -0.08
CA ASP A 302 -5.26 -22.83 0.95
C ASP A 302 -5.93 -22.90 2.34
N ILE A 303 -7.15 -22.36 2.46
CA ILE A 303 -7.92 -22.36 3.71
C ILE A 303 -9.09 -23.34 3.56
N SER A 304 -9.15 -24.32 4.45
CA SER A 304 -10.06 -25.48 4.36
C SER A 304 -11.54 -25.17 4.61
N CYS A 305 -11.87 -23.94 5.02
CA CYS A 305 -13.25 -23.51 5.26
C CYS A 305 -13.66 -22.32 4.38
N PRO A 306 -14.96 -22.16 4.09
CA PRO A 306 -15.48 -21.01 3.37
C PRO A 306 -15.11 -19.66 4.00
N LEU A 307 -14.74 -18.72 3.14
CA LEU A 307 -14.32 -17.37 3.51
C LEU A 307 -15.37 -16.35 3.09
N PHE A 308 -15.65 -15.40 3.98
CA PHE A 308 -16.59 -14.32 3.75
C PHE A 308 -15.97 -12.96 4.08
N GLN A 309 -16.30 -11.94 3.30
CA GLN A 309 -15.97 -10.56 3.64
C GLN A 309 -17.24 -9.77 3.98
N ASN A 310 -17.20 -9.08 5.11
CA ASN A 310 -18.22 -8.11 5.50
C ASN A 310 -18.08 -6.87 4.61
N CYS A 311 -19.14 -6.57 3.87
CA CYS A 311 -19.22 -5.48 2.91
C CYS A 311 -20.34 -4.50 3.28
N GLY A 312 -20.18 -3.25 2.82
CA GLY A 312 -21.14 -2.19 3.03
C GLY A 312 -20.93 -1.42 4.34
N THR A 313 -21.87 -0.53 4.68
CA THR A 313 -21.74 0.34 5.86
C THR A 313 -23.05 0.42 6.62
N LYS A 314 -22.96 0.40 7.96
CA LYS A 314 -24.04 0.65 8.93
C LYS A 314 -25.32 -0.16 8.68
N ASN A 315 -26.20 0.34 7.81
CA ASN A 315 -27.55 -0.16 7.59
C ASN A 315 -27.68 -1.05 6.35
N ARG A 316 -26.60 -1.24 5.59
CA ARG A 316 -26.55 -2.10 4.40
C ARG A 316 -25.33 -3.02 4.47
N VAL A 317 -25.23 -3.75 5.58
CA VAL A 317 -24.22 -4.79 5.74
C VAL A 317 -24.67 -6.02 4.97
N TRP A 318 -23.76 -6.56 4.16
CA TRP A 318 -23.95 -7.80 3.43
C TRP A 318 -22.62 -8.55 3.39
N TYR A 319 -22.66 -9.85 3.09
CA TYR A 319 -21.47 -10.69 3.10
C TYR A 319 -21.13 -11.15 1.69
N LEU A 320 -19.91 -10.91 1.25
CA LEU A 320 -19.36 -11.43 0.02
C LEU A 320 -18.79 -12.82 0.27
N ASP A 321 -19.32 -13.81 -0.43
CA ASP A 321 -18.81 -15.19 -0.41
C ASP A 321 -17.58 -15.29 -1.33
N ILE A 322 -16.40 -15.39 -0.73
CA ILE A 322 -15.13 -15.43 -1.46
C ILE A 322 -14.98 -16.75 -2.22
N THR A 323 -15.51 -17.85 -1.67
CA THR A 323 -15.49 -19.16 -2.33
C THR A 323 -16.32 -19.13 -3.62
N LYS A 324 -17.52 -18.55 -3.59
CA LYS A 324 -18.34 -18.34 -4.80
C LYS A 324 -17.70 -17.35 -5.77
N LEU A 325 -17.07 -16.29 -5.25
CA LEU A 325 -16.37 -15.32 -6.10
C LEU A 325 -15.22 -15.99 -6.86
N ARG A 326 -14.44 -16.85 -6.18
CA ARG A 326 -13.40 -17.65 -6.81
C ARG A 326 -13.96 -18.56 -7.88
N GLN A 327 -15.06 -19.27 -7.62
CA GLN A 327 -15.73 -20.12 -8.61
C GLN A 327 -16.18 -19.33 -9.84
N ALA A 328 -16.70 -18.10 -9.65
CA ALA A 328 -17.15 -17.25 -10.75
C ALA A 328 -15.98 -16.70 -11.60
N LEU A 329 -14.83 -16.44 -10.98
CA LEU A 329 -13.65 -15.89 -11.66
C LEU A 329 -12.74 -16.97 -12.29
N GLY A 330 -12.71 -18.16 -11.70
CA GLY A 330 -11.79 -19.25 -12.05
C GLY A 330 -10.43 -19.15 -11.36
N ASP A 331 -9.84 -20.31 -11.06
CA ASP A 331 -8.59 -20.42 -10.29
C ASP A 331 -7.42 -19.66 -10.92
N CYS A 332 -7.29 -19.71 -12.24
CA CYS A 332 -6.21 -19.03 -12.96
C CYS A 332 -6.25 -17.50 -12.76
N VAL A 333 -7.44 -16.89 -12.74
CA VAL A 333 -7.59 -15.45 -12.48
C VAL A 333 -7.25 -15.12 -11.02
N CYS A 334 -7.75 -15.91 -10.07
CA CYS A 334 -7.47 -15.74 -8.65
C CYS A 334 -5.97 -15.84 -8.35
N ASN A 335 -5.29 -16.81 -8.95
CA ASN A 335 -3.86 -17.01 -8.77
C ASN A 335 -3.01 -15.89 -9.44
N ALA A 336 -3.56 -15.25 -10.48
CA ALA A 336 -2.93 -14.13 -11.20
C ALA A 336 -3.15 -12.76 -10.53
N VAL A 337 -4.19 -12.60 -9.70
CA VAL A 337 -4.66 -11.27 -9.27
C VAL A 337 -3.61 -10.49 -8.49
N ILE A 338 -2.84 -11.15 -7.62
CA ILE A 338 -1.77 -10.51 -6.82
C ILE A 338 -0.63 -10.02 -7.72
N GLY A 339 -0.21 -10.83 -8.69
CA GLY A 339 0.84 -10.46 -9.65
C GLY A 339 0.43 -9.22 -10.45
N MET A 340 -0.79 -9.25 -11.00
CA MET A 340 -1.37 -8.12 -11.73
C MET A 340 -1.50 -6.87 -10.85
N TYR A 341 -1.95 -7.05 -9.60
CA TYR A 341 -2.11 -5.97 -8.65
C TYR A 341 -0.77 -5.28 -8.34
N ALA A 342 0.28 -6.04 -8.05
CA ALA A 342 1.62 -5.51 -7.79
C ALA A 342 2.19 -4.80 -9.04
N TYR A 343 2.10 -5.45 -10.21
CA TYR A 343 2.63 -4.90 -11.46
C TYR A 343 1.97 -3.59 -11.90
N THR A 344 0.68 -3.42 -11.61
CA THR A 344 -0.08 -2.21 -11.95
C THR A 344 -0.04 -1.13 -10.86
N GLY A 345 0.87 -1.27 -9.90
CA GLY A 345 1.20 -0.29 -8.87
C GLY A 345 0.53 -0.56 -7.53
N CYS A 346 1.32 -0.74 -6.48
CA CYS A 346 0.89 -0.90 -5.09
C CYS A 346 1.54 0.21 -4.23
N ASP A 347 1.65 0.02 -2.92
CA ASP A 347 2.23 1.08 -2.05
C ASP A 347 3.72 1.32 -2.33
N THR A 348 4.43 0.30 -2.83
CA THR A 348 5.87 0.33 -3.08
C THR A 348 6.24 0.42 -4.56
N LEU A 349 5.25 0.27 -5.45
CA LEU A 349 5.44 0.25 -6.90
C LEU A 349 4.50 1.23 -7.58
N SER A 350 4.99 1.90 -8.61
CA SER A 350 4.22 2.93 -9.27
C SER A 350 3.09 2.38 -10.14
N ALA A 351 1.99 3.11 -10.18
CA ALA A 351 0.97 2.93 -11.19
C ALA A 351 1.42 3.44 -12.57
N PHE A 352 0.89 2.83 -13.62
CA PHE A 352 0.92 3.37 -14.96
C PHE A 352 -0.02 4.58 -15.10
N ALA A 353 0.48 5.68 -15.64
CA ALA A 353 -0.27 6.91 -15.83
C ALA A 353 -1.54 6.68 -16.68
N GLY A 354 -2.70 6.98 -16.10
CA GLY A 354 -3.99 6.82 -16.79
C GLY A 354 -4.39 5.37 -17.12
N ARG A 355 -3.63 4.35 -16.65
CA ARG A 355 -3.96 2.93 -16.85
C ARG A 355 -4.32 2.29 -15.51
N GLY A 356 -5.62 2.26 -15.21
CA GLY A 356 -6.13 1.76 -13.93
C GLY A 356 -6.17 0.23 -13.81
N LYS A 357 -6.20 -0.26 -12.57
CA LYS A 357 -6.27 -1.69 -12.22
C LYS A 357 -7.46 -2.42 -12.84
N LEU A 358 -8.60 -1.74 -13.00
CA LEU A 358 -9.77 -2.32 -13.65
C LEU A 358 -9.48 -2.74 -15.11
N ARG A 359 -8.68 -1.95 -15.85
CA ARG A 359 -8.30 -2.31 -17.22
C ARG A 359 -7.39 -3.53 -17.23
N ALA A 360 -6.47 -3.61 -16.28
CA ALA A 360 -5.59 -4.76 -16.11
C ALA A 360 -6.37 -6.03 -15.73
N LEU A 361 -7.32 -5.94 -14.79
CA LEU A 361 -8.21 -7.05 -14.44
C LEU A 361 -8.98 -7.55 -15.68
N LYS A 362 -9.57 -6.65 -16.46
CA LYS A 362 -10.30 -7.03 -17.68
C LYS A 362 -9.42 -7.72 -18.73
N LEU A 363 -8.12 -7.39 -18.78
CA LEU A 363 -7.17 -8.06 -19.68
C LEU A 363 -6.86 -9.47 -19.21
N ILE A 364 -6.57 -9.68 -17.92
CA ILE A 364 -6.28 -11.02 -17.39
C ILE A 364 -7.52 -11.92 -17.44
N MET A 365 -8.72 -11.39 -17.19
CA MET A 365 -9.97 -12.17 -17.29
C MET A 365 -10.26 -12.70 -18.71
N ARG A 366 -9.60 -12.17 -19.74
CA ARG A 366 -9.82 -12.54 -21.15
C ARG A 366 -8.66 -13.28 -21.79
N SER A 367 -7.57 -13.52 -21.06
CA SER A 367 -6.33 -14.06 -21.59
C SER A 367 -5.70 -15.02 -20.61
N GLU A 368 -5.83 -16.32 -20.88
CA GLU A 368 -5.14 -17.38 -20.11
C GLU A 368 -3.63 -17.17 -20.10
N HIS A 369 -3.06 -16.71 -21.23
CA HIS A 369 -1.65 -16.35 -21.30
C HIS A 369 -1.26 -15.30 -20.26
N PHE A 370 -2.05 -14.23 -20.10
CA PHE A 370 -1.75 -13.22 -19.07
C PHE A 370 -2.05 -13.69 -17.65
N GLN A 371 -2.99 -14.62 -17.46
CA GLN A 371 -3.21 -15.26 -16.17
C GLN A 371 -1.96 -16.03 -15.75
N GLU A 372 -1.39 -16.84 -16.65
CA GLU A 372 -0.15 -17.59 -16.41
C GLU A 372 1.04 -16.65 -16.11
N VAL A 373 1.21 -15.58 -16.89
CA VAL A 373 2.26 -14.58 -16.67
C VAL A 373 2.21 -13.99 -15.27
N PHE A 374 1.03 -13.58 -14.80
CA PHE A 374 0.89 -12.99 -13.46
C PHE A 374 0.81 -14.02 -12.34
N HIS A 375 0.52 -15.29 -12.65
CA HIS A 375 0.69 -16.38 -11.72
C HIS A 375 2.18 -16.61 -11.42
N MET A 376 3.01 -16.68 -12.47
CA MET A 376 4.48 -16.82 -12.37
C MET A 376 5.16 -15.62 -11.71
N LEU A 377 4.61 -14.42 -11.87
CA LEU A 377 5.18 -13.21 -11.29
C LEU A 377 5.21 -13.30 -9.74
N GLY A 378 6.42 -13.27 -9.19
CA GLY A 378 6.66 -13.35 -7.74
C GLY A 378 7.09 -14.72 -7.23
N GLN A 379 6.95 -15.79 -8.03
CA GLN A 379 7.32 -17.15 -7.62
C GLN A 379 8.83 -17.38 -7.53
N SER A 380 9.64 -16.63 -8.30
CA SER A 380 11.10 -16.71 -8.29
C SER A 380 11.72 -15.43 -7.75
N GLY A 381 12.83 -15.56 -7.02
CA GLY A 381 13.67 -14.47 -6.50
C GLY A 381 14.04 -13.39 -7.53
N GLU A 382 14.20 -13.81 -8.78
CA GLU A 382 14.62 -12.98 -9.91
C GLU A 382 13.59 -13.01 -11.04
N LEU A 383 13.48 -11.90 -11.78
CA LEU A 383 12.63 -11.79 -12.95
C LEU A 383 13.39 -12.31 -14.18
N SER A 384 12.92 -13.41 -14.78
CA SER A 384 13.52 -13.93 -16.00
C SER A 384 13.26 -13.01 -17.20
N MET A 385 14.17 -13.00 -18.17
CA MET A 385 14.02 -12.21 -19.40
C MET A 385 12.78 -12.63 -20.21
N ASP A 386 12.43 -13.92 -20.20
CA ASP A 386 11.22 -14.43 -20.85
C ASP A 386 9.95 -13.91 -20.17
N LEU A 387 9.89 -13.97 -18.84
CA LEU A 387 8.76 -13.42 -18.09
C LEU A 387 8.65 -11.90 -18.28
N PHE A 388 9.79 -11.19 -18.29
CA PHE A 388 9.80 -9.76 -18.59
C PHE A 388 9.25 -9.48 -20.00
N LYS A 389 9.64 -10.23 -21.02
CA LYS A 389 9.11 -10.09 -22.39
C LYS A 389 7.59 -10.29 -22.45
N LYS A 390 7.06 -11.24 -21.69
CA LYS A 390 5.60 -11.44 -21.58
C LYS A 390 4.91 -10.28 -20.84
N LEU A 391 5.54 -9.70 -19.81
CA LEU A 391 5.06 -8.48 -19.15
C LEU A 391 5.11 -7.26 -20.09
N GLN A 392 6.08 -7.21 -21.02
CA GLN A 392 6.11 -6.21 -22.08
C GLN A 392 4.88 -6.32 -22.99
N ALA A 393 4.56 -7.52 -23.45
CA ALA A 393 3.36 -7.79 -24.24
C ALA A 393 2.08 -7.35 -23.51
N PHE A 394 1.99 -7.62 -22.21
CA PHE A 394 0.89 -7.14 -21.38
C PHE A 394 0.81 -5.61 -21.33
N THR A 395 1.94 -4.93 -21.11
CA THR A 395 2.00 -3.46 -21.10
C THR A 395 1.59 -2.87 -22.44
N CYS A 396 2.04 -3.45 -23.56
CA CYS A 396 1.61 -3.04 -24.90
C CYS A 396 0.08 -3.08 -25.02
N LYS A 397 -0.57 -4.19 -24.63
CA LYS A 397 -2.04 -4.33 -24.62
C LYS A 397 -2.74 -3.39 -23.64
N LEU A 398 -2.10 -3.09 -22.50
CA LEU A 398 -2.60 -2.17 -21.49
C LEU A 398 -2.69 -0.74 -22.02
N TYR A 399 -1.81 -0.33 -22.92
CA TYR A 399 -1.88 0.99 -23.56
C TYR A 399 -2.74 0.96 -24.82
N THR A 400 -2.53 -0.03 -25.69
CA THR A 400 -3.19 -0.13 -27.01
C THR A 400 -3.76 -1.53 -27.20
N ALA A 401 -5.09 -1.69 -27.06
CA ALA A 401 -5.73 -3.01 -27.07
C ALA A 401 -5.54 -3.78 -28.40
N SER A 402 -5.55 -3.07 -29.53
CA SER A 402 -5.40 -3.61 -30.88
C SER A 402 -3.95 -3.84 -31.30
N THR A 403 -2.96 -3.56 -30.46
CA THR A 403 -1.55 -3.69 -30.84
C THR A 403 -1.17 -5.13 -31.16
N THR A 404 -0.29 -5.32 -32.14
CA THR A 404 0.31 -6.62 -32.50
C THR A 404 1.75 -6.75 -32.01
N THR A 405 2.38 -5.65 -31.58
CA THR A 405 3.73 -5.69 -31.02
C THR A 405 3.73 -6.11 -29.56
N GLU A 406 4.73 -6.89 -29.19
CA GLU A 406 5.03 -7.30 -27.82
C GLU A 406 6.17 -6.49 -27.20
N ASP A 407 6.89 -5.71 -28.01
CA ASP A 407 7.98 -4.83 -27.59
C ASP A 407 7.44 -3.45 -27.19
N ILE A 408 7.75 -3.01 -25.96
CA ILE A 408 7.20 -1.75 -25.42
C ILE A 408 7.73 -0.53 -26.19
N ASN A 409 9.01 -0.51 -26.58
CA ASN A 409 9.59 0.64 -27.27
C ASN A 409 8.94 0.83 -28.66
N THR A 410 8.71 -0.28 -29.37
CA THR A 410 7.96 -0.33 -30.62
C THR A 410 6.53 0.13 -30.42
N ALA A 411 5.84 -0.35 -29.37
CA ALA A 411 4.47 0.08 -29.06
C ALA A 411 4.40 1.58 -28.73
N ARG A 412 5.40 2.09 -28.02
CA ARG A 412 5.55 3.50 -27.67
C ARG A 412 5.73 4.38 -28.91
N HIS A 413 6.59 3.96 -29.85
CA HIS A 413 6.77 4.64 -31.14
C HIS A 413 5.50 4.60 -31.99
N GLN A 414 4.89 3.42 -32.16
CA GLN A 414 3.65 3.26 -32.92
C GLN A 414 2.51 4.11 -32.37
N LEU A 415 2.33 4.14 -31.04
CA LEU A 415 1.30 4.97 -30.40
C LEU A 415 1.57 6.46 -30.60
N PHE A 416 2.82 6.90 -30.49
CA PHE A 416 3.20 8.29 -30.74
C PHE A 416 2.87 8.71 -32.18
N CYS A 417 3.25 7.89 -33.17
CA CYS A 417 2.95 8.14 -34.57
C CYS A 417 1.44 8.13 -34.85
N ALA A 418 0.71 7.16 -34.31
CA ALA A 418 -0.73 7.02 -34.51
C ALA A 418 -1.55 8.17 -33.91
N GLN A 419 -0.97 8.95 -33.00
CA GLN A 419 -1.58 10.13 -32.41
C GLN A 419 -0.91 11.43 -32.88
N CYS A 420 -0.11 11.38 -33.95
CA CYS A 420 0.57 12.53 -34.52
C CYS A 420 1.38 13.37 -33.50
N GLY A 421 1.87 12.74 -32.43
CA GLY A 421 2.58 13.42 -31.35
C GLY A 421 1.71 14.30 -30.42
N GLU A 422 0.39 14.26 -30.53
CA GLU A 422 -0.54 15.03 -29.68
C GLU A 422 -0.74 14.44 -28.27
N LEU A 423 0.09 13.47 -27.89
CA LEU A 423 0.06 12.84 -26.57
C LEU A 423 1.03 13.52 -25.62
N GLU A 424 0.61 13.66 -24.37
CA GLU A 424 1.57 13.98 -23.30
C GLU A 424 2.54 12.81 -23.10
N SER A 425 3.79 13.11 -22.73
CA SER A 425 4.81 12.08 -22.47
C SER A 425 4.39 11.05 -21.41
N SER A 426 3.47 11.44 -20.51
CA SER A 426 2.89 10.56 -19.49
C SER A 426 1.91 9.52 -20.04
N GLN A 427 1.28 9.79 -21.19
CA GLN A 427 0.25 8.92 -21.78
C GLN A 427 0.85 7.77 -22.61
N LEU A 428 2.14 7.86 -22.93
CA LEU A 428 2.91 6.85 -23.62
C LEU A 428 3.33 5.70 -22.67
N PRO A 429 3.41 4.44 -23.13
CA PRO A 429 3.97 3.32 -22.35
C PRO A 429 5.35 3.66 -21.81
N PRO A 430 5.77 3.30 -20.59
CA PRO A 430 7.16 3.55 -20.16
C PRO A 430 8.16 2.95 -21.16
N CYS A 431 9.34 3.53 -21.36
CA CYS A 431 10.37 2.84 -22.16
C CYS A 431 10.85 1.58 -21.43
N GLU A 432 11.48 0.65 -22.15
CA GLU A 432 11.91 -0.64 -21.61
C GLU A 432 12.70 -0.51 -20.31
N SER A 433 13.73 0.35 -20.25
CA SER A 433 14.55 0.55 -19.05
C SER A 433 13.75 1.05 -17.83
N SER A 434 12.74 1.88 -18.07
CA SER A 434 11.83 2.35 -17.02
C SER A 434 10.84 1.26 -16.60
N ALA A 435 10.41 0.41 -17.53
CA ALA A 435 9.54 -0.72 -17.26
C ALA A 435 10.27 -1.81 -16.45
N THR A 436 11.52 -2.13 -16.80
CA THR A 436 12.36 -3.10 -16.08
C THR A 436 12.58 -2.65 -14.63
N SER A 437 12.92 -1.38 -14.40
CA SER A 437 13.15 -0.86 -13.04
C SER A 437 11.88 -0.78 -12.19
N ALA A 438 10.71 -0.75 -12.82
CA ALA A 438 9.41 -0.75 -12.14
C ALA A 438 8.80 -2.15 -11.97
N CYS A 439 9.43 -3.21 -12.48
CA CYS A 439 8.91 -4.56 -12.30
C CYS A 439 8.97 -4.98 -10.82
N PRO A 440 7.90 -5.61 -10.30
CA PRO A 440 7.89 -6.10 -8.94
C PRO A 440 9.00 -7.12 -8.67
N LYS A 441 9.71 -6.94 -7.56
CA LYS A 441 10.59 -7.99 -6.99
C LYS A 441 9.82 -8.81 -5.95
N PRO A 442 10.19 -10.06 -5.65
CA PRO A 442 9.49 -10.87 -4.64
C PRO A 442 9.50 -10.26 -3.24
N SER A 443 10.57 -9.55 -2.89
CA SER A 443 10.65 -8.77 -1.64
C SER A 443 9.76 -7.53 -1.61
N GLN A 444 9.07 -7.22 -2.71
CA GLN A 444 8.17 -6.09 -2.84
C GLN A 444 6.73 -6.58 -2.98
N ALA A 445 5.84 -5.98 -2.18
CA ALA A 445 4.43 -6.37 -2.08
C ALA A 445 4.24 -7.81 -1.58
N TRP A 446 3.05 -8.34 -1.84
CA TRP A 446 2.54 -9.67 -1.49
C TRP A 446 3.23 -10.84 -2.17
N LEU A 447 4.18 -10.57 -3.06
CA LEU A 447 4.69 -11.55 -4.02
C LEU A 447 5.55 -12.63 -3.37
N GLY A 448 6.33 -12.28 -2.34
CA GLY A 448 7.09 -13.25 -1.55
C GLY A 448 6.27 -14.02 -0.51
N GLN A 449 4.94 -13.82 -0.47
CA GLN A 449 4.03 -14.59 0.39
C GLN A 449 3.29 -15.69 -0.37
N LYS A 450 3.50 -15.79 -1.68
CA LYS A 450 2.96 -16.86 -2.53
C LYS A 450 3.75 -18.14 -2.43
#